data_AF-A0A925AVH4-F1
#
_entry.id   AF-A0A925AVH4-F1
#
_cell.length_a   1.000
_cell.length_b   1.000
_cell.length_c   1.000
_cell.angle_alpha   90.00
_cell.angle_beta   90.00
_cell.angle_gamma   90.00
#
_symmetry.space_group_name_H-M   'P 1'
#
loop_
_entity.id
_entity.type
_entity.pdbx_description
1 polymer ?
#
loop_
_entity_poly.entity_id
_entity_poly.type
_entity_poly.pdbx_seq_one_letter_code
_entity_poly.pdbx_strand_id
1 'polypeptide(L)' 'MPKFEFALSSAEAIREAGIVVTSDFAEALSTIEENATIDEGDFLRIGVRGFPPAQLQCVGLRERGNGWAPMWKPHGRAA' A
#
# COMPACT_ATOMS: atom_id res chain seq x y z
N MET A 1 -16.08 4.71 -10.10
CA MET A 1 -15.03 3.95 -9.41
C MET A 1 -13.75 4.76 -9.44
N PRO A 2 -13.18 5.14 -8.29
CA PRO A 2 -11.86 5.76 -8.22
C PRO A 2 -10.76 4.85 -8.81
N LYS A 3 -9.68 5.49 -9.28
CA LYS A 3 -8.46 4.82 -9.73
C LYS A 3 -7.36 5.16 -8.72
N PHE A 4 -6.95 4.17 -7.94
CA PHE A 4 -5.85 4.31 -6.99
C PHE A 4 -4.54 3.95 -7.67
N GLU A 5 -3.65 4.92 -7.80
CA GLU A 5 -2.27 4.71 -8.24
C GLU A 5 -1.46 4.30 -7.00
N PHE A 6 -0.69 3.22 -7.11
CA PHE A 6 0.16 2.76 -6.03
C PHE A 6 1.60 2.48 -6.50
N ALA A 7 2.53 2.59 -5.56
CA ALA A 7 3.91 2.15 -5.70
C ALA A 7 4.37 1.51 -4.39
N LEU A 8 4.77 0.24 -4.45
CA LEU A 8 5.41 -0.50 -3.39
C LEU A 8 6.93 -0.49 -3.59
N SER A 9 7.65 -0.16 -2.54
CA SER A 9 9.11 -0.05 -2.56
C SER A 9 9.73 -0.70 -1.33
N SER A 10 10.90 -1.30 -1.53
CA SER A 10 11.77 -1.73 -0.44
C SER A 10 13.00 -0.83 -0.45
N ALA A 11 13.26 -0.15 0.67
CA ALA A 11 14.26 0.91 0.73
C ALA A 11 14.05 1.96 -0.38
N GLU A 12 14.99 2.10 -1.32
CA GLU A 12 14.95 3.10 -2.40
C GLU A 12 14.45 2.55 -3.74
N ALA A 13 14.21 1.24 -3.85
CA ALA A 13 13.81 0.60 -5.10
C ALA A 13 12.30 0.30 -5.13
N ILE A 14 11.62 0.80 -6.17
CA ILE A 14 10.24 0.43 -6.46
C ILE A 14 10.22 -1.01 -6.99
N ARG A 15 9.53 -1.90 -6.27
CA ARG A 15 9.36 -3.31 -6.67
C ARG A 15 8.13 -3.50 -7.53
N GLU A 16 7.06 -2.80 -7.19
CA GLU A 16 5.77 -2.93 -7.86
C GLU A 16 5.08 -1.57 -7.91
N ALA A 17 4.42 -1.28 -9.02
CA ALA A 17 3.59 -0.09 -9.15
C ALA A 17 2.46 -0.39 -10.12
N GLY A 18 1.30 0.22 -9.88
CA GLY A 18 0.13 -0.07 -10.68
C GLY A 18 -1.05 0.82 -10.36
N ILE A 19 -2.19 0.45 -10.96
CA ILE A 19 -3.47 1.10 -10.75
C ILE A 19 -4.47 0.05 -10.30
N VAL A 20 -5.12 0.32 -9.18
CA VAL A 20 -6.23 -0.48 -8.66
C VAL A 20 -7.53 0.30 -8.87
N VAL A 21 -8.52 -0.34 -9.50
CA VAL A 21 -9.83 0.24 -9.79
C VAL A 21 -10.86 -0.39 -8.87
N THR A 22 -11.19 0.31 -7.79
CA THR A 22 -12.09 -0.16 -6.73
C THR A 22 -13.09 0.92 -6.35
N SER A 23 -14.00 0.61 -5.43
CA SER A 23 -15.01 1.56 -4.96
C SER A 23 -14.47 2.46 -3.84
N ASP A 24 -13.53 1.96 -3.04
CA ASP A 24 -12.94 2.68 -1.91
C ASP A 24 -11.47 2.31 -1.63
N PHE A 25 -10.87 3.05 -0.70
CA PHE A 25 -9.46 2.92 -0.32
C PHE A 25 -9.14 1.62 0.43
N ALA A 26 -10.06 1.12 1.26
CA ALA A 26 -9.84 -0.11 2.03
C ALA A 26 -9.84 -1.35 1.11
N GLU A 27 -10.73 -1.35 0.11
CA GLU A 27 -10.74 -2.33 -0.97
C GLU A 27 -9.46 -2.26 -1.78
N ALA A 28 -9.01 -1.05 -2.17
CA ALA A 28 -7.76 -0.87 -2.91
C ALA A 28 -6.55 -1.42 -2.14
N LEU A 29 -6.46 -1.10 -0.85
CA LEU A 29 -5.38 -1.57 0.01
C LEU A 29 -5.41 -3.09 0.14
N SER A 30 -6.58 -3.70 0.35
CA SER A 30 -6.73 -5.15 0.44
C SER A 30 -6.30 -5.85 -0.85
N THR A 31 -6.69 -5.30 -2.02
CA THR A 31 -6.26 -5.84 -3.32
C THR A 31 -4.74 -5.82 -3.49
N ILE A 32 -4.07 -4.74 -3.05
CA ILE A 32 -2.60 -4.66 -3.10
C ILE A 32 -1.98 -5.70 -2.16
N GLU A 33 -2.51 -5.84 -0.95
CA GLU A 33 -2.02 -6.82 0.04
C GLU A 33 -2.15 -8.28 -0.43
N GLU A 34 -3.18 -8.59 -1.21
CA GLU A 34 -3.42 -9.93 -1.74
C GLU A 34 -2.53 -10.28 -2.95
N ASN A 35 -2.09 -9.29 -3.72
CA ASN A 35 -1.38 -9.51 -4.99
C ASN A 35 0.13 -9.22 -4.90
N ALA A 36 0.57 -8.40 -3.94
CA ALA A 36 1.97 -8.05 -3.76
C ALA A 36 2.60 -8.81 -2.60
N THR A 37 3.89 -9.17 -2.75
CA THR A 37 4.70 -9.63 -1.61
C THR A 37 5.15 -8.42 -0.81
N ILE A 38 4.74 -8.33 0.45
CA ILE A 38 5.02 -7.19 1.35
C ILE A 38 5.84 -7.68 2.53
N ASP A 39 6.94 -7.00 2.79
CA ASP A 39 7.88 -7.30 3.86
C ASP A 39 7.91 -6.16 4.90
N GLU A 40 8.40 -6.47 6.10
CA GLU A 40 8.69 -5.42 7.09
C GLU A 40 9.75 -4.44 6.54
N GLY A 41 9.52 -3.15 6.72
CA GLY A 41 10.37 -2.09 6.21
C GLY A 41 9.96 -1.54 4.83
N ASP A 42 8.99 -2.18 4.17
CA ASP A 42 8.46 -1.68 2.90
C ASP A 42 7.70 -0.36 3.04
N PHE A 43 7.70 0.40 1.95
CA PHE A 43 6.91 1.61 1.79
C PHE A 43 5.89 1.44 0.68
N LEU A 44 4.63 1.70 1.03
CA LEU A 44 3.51 1.79 0.10
C LEU A 44 3.12 3.25 -0.07
N ARG A 45 3.22 3.76 -1.29
CA ARG A 45 2.59 5.02 -1.70
C ARG A 45 1.30 4.68 -2.42
N ILE A 46 0.19 5.27 -2.01
CA ILE A 46 -1.13 5.03 -2.62
C ILE A 46 -1.95 6.31 -2.60
N GLY A 47 -2.59 6.63 -3.73
CA GLY A 47 -3.41 7.82 -3.84
C GLY A 47 -4.25 7.84 -5.11
N VAL A 48 -5.04 8.89 -5.26
CA VAL A 48 -5.78 9.15 -6.49
C VAL A 48 -5.11 10.28 -7.25
N ARG A 49 -5.11 10.19 -8.57
CA ARG A 49 -4.49 11.21 -9.43
C ARG A 49 -5.04 12.60 -9.12
N GLY A 50 -4.15 13.56 -8.94
CA GLY A 50 -4.49 14.95 -8.61
C GLY A 50 -4.51 15.28 -7.11
N PHE A 51 -4.28 14.29 -6.24
CA PHE A 51 -4.15 14.47 -4.79
C PHE A 51 -2.80 13.93 -4.30
N PRO A 52 -2.22 14.50 -3.22
CA PRO A 52 -1.01 13.94 -2.61
C PRO A 52 -1.26 12.49 -2.16
N PRO A 53 -0.41 11.53 -2.56
CA PRO A 53 -0.58 10.14 -2.15
C PRO A 53 -0.25 10.00 -0.66
N ALA A 54 -0.99 9.11 0.01
CA ALA A 54 -0.60 8.64 1.33
C ALA A 54 0.67 7.80 1.20
N GLN A 55 1.58 7.93 2.16
CA GLN A 55 2.75 7.08 2.28
C GLN A 55 2.65 6.29 3.58
N LEU A 56 2.76 4.98 3.46
CA LEU A 56 2.63 4.01 4.53
C LEU A 56 3.93 3.21 4.63
N GLN A 57 4.38 2.91 5.83
CA GLN A 57 5.48 1.98 6.10
C GLN A 57 4.92 0.71 6.73
N CYS A 58 5.33 -0.44 6.23
CA CYS A 58 5.07 -1.72 6.85
C CYS A 58 6.00 -1.87 8.05
N VAL A 59 5.45 -1.84 9.27
CA VAL A 59 6.24 -1.95 10.51
C VAL A 59 6.23 -3.36 11.09
N GLY A 60 5.76 -4.33 10.31
CA GLY A 60 5.72 -5.74 10.67
C GLY A 60 4.54 -6.46 10.02
N LEU A 61 4.55 -7.78 10.12
CA LEU A 61 3.47 -8.64 9.66
C LEU A 61 2.71 -9.18 10.87
N ARG A 62 1.39 -9.25 10.79
CA ARG A 62 0.54 -9.89 11.81
C ARG A 62 -0.25 -11.05 11.19
N GLU A 63 -0.48 -12.08 11.98
CA GLU A 63 -1.36 -13.18 11.56
C GLU A 63 -2.80 -12.66 11.40
N ARG A 64 -3.43 -12.97 10.27
CA ARG A 64 -4.82 -12.62 9.96
C ARG A 64 -5.49 -13.78 9.22
N GLY A 65 -6.29 -14.56 9.94
CA GLY A 65 -6.98 -15.72 9.37
C GLY A 65 -5.97 -16.76 8.87
N ASN A 66 -5.97 -17.02 7.56
CA ASN A 66 -5.11 -18.03 6.93
C ASN A 66 -3.81 -17.45 6.32
N GLY A 67 -3.35 -16.27 6.76
CA GLY A 67 -2.17 -15.63 6.21
C GLY A 67 -1.58 -14.52 7.08
N TRP A 68 -0.60 -13.83 6.51
CA TRP A 68 0.05 -12.66 7.11
C TRP A 68 -0.51 -11.39 6.47
N ALA A 69 -0.85 -10.42 7.31
CA ALA A 69 -1.28 -9.09 6.87
C ALA A 69 -0.26 -8.04 7.33
N PRO A 70 0.11 -7.09 6.47
CA PRO A 70 1.02 -6.01 6.85
C PRO A 70 0.39 -5.07 7.87
N MET A 71 1.24 -4.56 8.76
CA MET A 71 0.89 -3.51 9.71
C MET A 71 1.36 -2.17 9.15
N TRP A 72 0.45 -1.44 8.53
CA TRP A 72 0.75 -0.12 7.97
C TRP A 72 0.76 0.97 9.03
N LYS A 73 1.78 1.84 8.98
CA LYS A 73 1.83 3.11 9.70
C LYS A 73 2.01 4.25 8.72
N PRO A 74 1.33 5.39 8.91
CA PRO A 74 1.63 6.60 8.15
C PRO A 74 3.13 6.93 8.26
N HIS A 75 3.77 7.12 7.12
CA HIS A 75 5.17 7.51 7.02
C HIS A 75 5.27 8.80 6.24
N GLY A 76 5.90 9.81 6.82
CA GLY A 76 5.87 11.16 6.26
C GLY A 76 4.55 11.87 6.51
N ARG A 77 4.49 13.13 6.09
CA ARG A 77 3.34 14.01 6.30
C ARG A 77 2.44 13.87 5.07
N ALA A 78 1.16 13.53 5.26
CA ALA A 78 0.15 13.78 4.24
C ALA A 78 0.22 15.27 3.92
N ALA A 79 0.69 15.61 2.72
CA ALA A 79 0.81 16.98 2.25
C ALA A 79 -0.58 17.58 2.00
#